data_AF-A0A3N0ITG7-F1
#
_entry.id   AF-A0A3N0ITG7-F1
#
_cell.length_a   1.000
_cell.length_b   1.000
_cell.length_c   1.000
_cell.angle_alpha   90.00
_cell.angle_beta   90.00
_cell.angle_gamma   90.00
#
_symmetry.space_group_name_H-M   'P 1'
#
loop_
_entity.id
_entity.type
_entity.pdbx_description
1 polymer ?
#
loop_
_entity_poly.entity_id
_entity_poly.type
_entity_poly.pdbx_seq_one_letter_code
_entity_poly.pdbx_strand_id
1 'polypeptide(L)'
;MERNPAMRAAEGAVEWAKLPYAPDPSITNYERLLLDALHAAKSTETCEPIMLQMRGMAASHWACLSRMLVMDRPELAARIHPHYTPALDGQAGTTWLQLQFAAVTGRRPAVRSWRHARGAVAR
;
A
#
# COMPACT_ATOMS: atom_id res chain seq x y z
N MET A 1 1.07 24.46 13.86
CA MET A 1 0.23 23.73 12.89
C MET A 1 0.24 22.26 13.26
N GLU A 2 -0.91 21.71 13.62
CA GLU A 2 -1.04 20.28 13.92
C GLU A 2 -0.77 19.47 12.64
N ARG A 3 0.14 18.49 12.71
CA ARG A 3 0.53 17.68 11.54
C ARG A 3 -0.66 16.81 11.15
N ASN A 4 -1.07 16.89 9.88
CA ASN A 4 -2.25 16.17 9.35
C ASN A 4 -2.26 14.69 9.82
N PRO A 5 -3.34 14.22 10.46
CA PRO A 5 -3.37 12.88 11.05
C PRO A 5 -3.18 11.77 10.02
N ALA A 6 -3.63 11.95 8.78
CA ALA A 6 -3.42 10.99 7.71
C ALA A 6 -1.93 10.88 7.32
N MET A 7 -1.18 11.98 7.36
CA MET A 7 0.27 11.95 7.11
C MET A 7 1.01 11.26 8.25
N ARG A 8 0.65 11.55 9.51
CA ARG A 8 1.26 10.86 10.66
C ARG A 8 1.02 9.35 10.61
N ALA A 9 -0.19 8.92 10.27
CA ALA A 9 -0.51 7.51 10.09
C ALA A 9 0.26 6.89 8.92
N ALA A 10 0.44 7.63 7.81
CA ALA A 10 1.20 7.17 6.66
C ALA A 10 2.70 7.03 6.97
N GLU A 11 3.28 7.94 7.74
CA GLU A 11 4.66 7.84 8.23
C GLU A 11 4.84 6.60 9.11
N GLY A 12 3.93 6.37 10.06
CA GLY A 12 3.92 5.15 10.87
C GLY A 12 3.76 3.87 10.04
N ALA A 13 2.95 3.93 8.98
CA ALA A 13 2.79 2.82 8.04
C ALA A 13 4.09 2.50 7.29
N VAL A 14 4.83 3.53 6.86
CA VAL A 14 6.11 3.38 6.17
C VAL A 14 7.18 2.81 7.09
N GLU A 15 7.26 3.29 8.32
CA GLU A 15 8.22 2.75 9.29
C GLU A 15 7.89 1.29 9.62
N TRP A 16 6.62 0.98 9.86
CA TRP A 16 6.17 -0.41 10.03
C TRP A 16 6.51 -1.28 8.81
N ALA A 17 6.32 -0.78 7.60
CA ALA A 17 6.57 -1.49 6.35
C ALA A 17 8.04 -1.87 6.16
N LYS A 18 8.99 -1.04 6.63
CA LYS A 18 10.43 -1.29 6.56
C LYS A 18 10.93 -2.30 7.58
N LEU A 19 10.20 -2.49 8.69
CA LEU A 19 10.65 -3.42 9.73
C LEU A 19 10.74 -4.85 9.18
N PRO A 20 11.72 -5.64 9.63
CA PRO A 20 11.77 -7.08 9.33
C PRO A 20 10.50 -7.77 9.79
N TYR A 21 10.00 -8.70 8.99
CA TYR A 21 8.88 -9.53 9.36
C TYR A 21 9.30 -10.54 10.44
N ALA A 22 8.71 -10.47 11.64
CA ALA A 22 9.24 -11.22 12.80
C ALA A 22 9.39 -12.75 12.60
N PRO A 23 8.45 -13.45 11.92
CA PRO A 23 8.61 -14.88 11.62
C PRO A 23 9.68 -15.21 10.58
N ASP A 24 10.02 -14.28 9.70
CA ASP A 24 11.07 -14.42 8.69
C ASP A 24 11.76 -13.06 8.47
N PRO A 25 12.84 -12.77 9.22
CA PRO A 25 13.52 -11.47 9.14
C PRO A 25 14.24 -11.22 7.81
N SER A 26 14.29 -12.19 6.89
CA SER A 26 14.89 -11.99 5.56
C SER A 26 14.04 -11.12 4.65
N ILE A 27 12.75 -10.96 4.98
CA ILE A 27 11.81 -10.10 4.28
C ILE A 27 11.28 -9.01 5.21
N THR A 28 10.82 -7.93 4.61
CA THR A 28 10.14 -6.83 5.28
C THR A 28 8.66 -7.15 5.51
N ASN A 29 8.04 -6.42 6.44
CA ASN A 29 6.59 -6.45 6.61
C ASN A 29 5.84 -6.11 5.31
N TYR A 30 6.38 -5.21 4.49
CA TYR A 30 5.79 -4.87 3.20
C TYR A 30 5.79 -6.06 2.23
N GLU A 31 6.91 -6.75 2.09
CA GLU A 31 7.02 -7.92 1.20
C GLU A 31 6.06 -9.03 1.62
N ARG A 32 5.95 -9.26 2.94
CA ARG A 32 4.96 -10.21 3.45
C ARG A 32 3.53 -9.77 3.15
N LEU A 33 3.19 -8.51 3.40
CA LEU A 33 1.86 -7.96 3.12
C LEU A 33 1.50 -8.09 1.64
N LEU A 34 2.47 -7.85 0.75
CA LEU A 34 2.31 -8.00 -0.69
C LEU A 34 2.03 -9.46 -1.08
N LEU A 35 2.76 -10.42 -0.51
CA LEU A 35 2.50 -11.84 -0.73
C LEU A 35 1.10 -12.25 -0.28
N ASP A 36 0.66 -11.78 0.89
CA ASP A 36 -0.69 -12.03 1.41
C ASP A 36 -1.76 -11.42 0.49
N ALA A 37 -1.54 -10.21 -0.02
CA ALA A 37 -2.45 -9.56 -0.98
C ALA A 37 -2.56 -10.32 -2.30
N LEU A 38 -1.42 -10.78 -2.84
CA LEU A 38 -1.39 -11.57 -4.06
C LEU A 38 -2.04 -12.96 -3.87
N HIS A 39 -1.86 -13.57 -2.70
CA HIS A 39 -2.51 -14.83 -2.37
C HIS A 39 -4.02 -14.66 -2.26
N ALA A 40 -4.48 -13.64 -1.51
CA ALA A 40 -5.89 -13.32 -1.38
C ALA A 40 -6.53 -13.00 -2.74
N ALA A 41 -5.83 -12.28 -3.62
CA ALA A 41 -6.30 -11.99 -4.97
C ALA A 41 -6.53 -13.25 -5.83
N LYS A 42 -5.74 -14.31 -5.62
CA LYS A 42 -5.82 -15.58 -6.35
C LYS A 42 -6.82 -16.58 -5.76
N SER A 43 -7.01 -16.60 -4.44
CA SER A 43 -7.70 -17.69 -3.75
C SER A 43 -9.23 -17.59 -3.74
N THR A 44 -9.80 -16.47 -4.19
CA THR A 44 -11.24 -16.20 -4.06
C THR A 44 -11.90 -16.15 -5.43
N GLU A 45 -12.86 -17.05 -5.65
CA GLU A 45 -13.82 -16.99 -6.77
C GLU A 45 -14.81 -15.81 -6.62
N THR A 46 -14.84 -15.16 -5.45
CA THR A 46 -15.72 -14.02 -5.15
C THR A 46 -14.99 -12.68 -5.35
N CYS A 47 -15.67 -11.71 -5.98
CA CYS A 47 -15.23 -10.31 -6.14
C CYS A 47 -15.14 -9.51 -4.82
N GLU A 48 -14.81 -10.17 -3.70
CA GLU A 48 -14.79 -9.53 -2.39
C GLU A 48 -13.59 -8.57 -2.24
N PRO A 49 -13.80 -7.39 -1.62
CA PRO A 49 -12.72 -6.47 -1.34
C PRO A 49 -11.65 -7.08 -0.43
N ILE A 50 -10.37 -6.84 -0.76
CA ILE A 50 -9.26 -7.29 0.08
C ILE A 50 -8.99 -6.23 1.14
N MET A 51 -9.05 -6.63 2.40
CA MET A 51 -8.54 -5.88 3.54
C MET A 51 -7.65 -6.80 4.37
N LEU A 52 -6.39 -6.42 4.54
CA LEU A 52 -5.41 -7.22 5.28
C LEU A 52 -5.09 -6.59 6.62
N GLN A 53 -4.90 -7.43 7.62
CA GLN A 53 -4.39 -7.07 8.92
C GLN A 53 -3.21 -8.00 9.24
N MET A 54 -2.10 -7.42 9.63
CA MET A 54 -0.92 -8.14 10.09
C MET A 54 -0.66 -7.79 11.55
N ARG A 55 -0.03 -8.70 12.30
CA ARG A 55 0.36 -8.44 13.68
C ARG A 55 1.27 -7.20 13.74
N GLY A 56 0.93 -6.25 14.60
CA GLY A 56 1.67 -4.99 14.75
C GLY A 56 1.34 -3.91 13.70
N MET A 57 0.48 -4.21 12.71
CA MET A 57 -0.05 -3.21 11.79
C MET A 57 -1.23 -2.48 12.45
N ALA A 58 -1.17 -1.16 12.55
CA ALA A 58 -2.32 -0.37 12.97
C ALA A 58 -3.34 -0.25 11.82
N ALA A 59 -4.63 -0.25 12.14
CA ALA A 59 -5.69 -0.10 11.14
C ALA A 59 -5.55 1.19 10.30
N SER A 60 -5.05 2.27 10.92
CA SER A 60 -4.78 3.55 10.25
C SER A 60 -3.69 3.47 9.19
N HIS A 61 -2.82 2.46 9.23
CA HIS A 61 -1.77 2.25 8.22
C HIS A 61 -2.35 1.82 6.87
N TRP A 62 -3.54 1.22 6.86
CA TRP A 62 -4.15 0.69 5.64
C TRP A 62 -4.34 1.76 4.56
N ALA A 63 -4.63 3.01 4.93
CA ALA A 63 -4.77 4.10 3.97
C ALA A 63 -3.48 4.30 3.14
N CYS A 64 -2.31 4.21 3.76
CA CYS A 64 -1.02 4.31 3.05
C CYS A 64 -0.71 3.02 2.30
N LEU A 65 -0.80 1.87 2.99
CA LEU A 65 -0.35 0.57 2.46
C LEU A 65 -1.18 0.08 1.28
N SER A 66 -2.50 0.26 1.30
CA SER A 66 -3.38 -0.09 0.18
C SER A 66 -2.99 0.65 -1.12
N ARG A 67 -2.56 1.92 -1.01
CA ARG A 67 -2.07 2.69 -2.16
C ARG A 67 -0.74 2.15 -2.66
N MET A 68 0.19 1.84 -1.76
CA MET A 68 1.48 1.26 -2.12
C MET A 68 1.31 -0.11 -2.79
N LEU A 69 0.43 -0.97 -2.29
CA LEU A 69 0.12 -2.27 -2.90
C LEU A 69 -0.39 -2.11 -4.34
N VAL A 70 -1.36 -1.21 -4.55
CA VAL A 70 -1.91 -0.94 -5.89
C VAL A 70 -0.89 -0.26 -6.81
N MET A 71 0.00 0.58 -6.27
CA MET A 71 1.09 1.19 -7.02
C MET A 71 2.14 0.17 -7.47
N ASP A 72 2.41 -0.86 -6.64
CA ASP A 72 3.31 -1.96 -6.97
C ASP A 72 2.70 -2.94 -7.98
N ARG A 73 1.45 -3.35 -7.71
CA ARG A 73 0.71 -4.36 -8.46
C ARG A 73 -0.65 -3.78 -8.88
N PRO A 74 -0.74 -3.10 -10.02
CA PRO A 74 -1.96 -2.44 -10.49
C PRO A 74 -3.16 -3.36 -10.64
N GLU A 75 -2.93 -4.65 -10.88
CA GLU A 75 -3.98 -5.68 -10.93
C GLU A 75 -4.76 -5.80 -9.62
N LEU A 76 -4.15 -5.44 -8.47
CA LEU A 76 -4.83 -5.42 -7.17
C LEU A 76 -5.92 -4.34 -7.10
N ALA A 77 -5.94 -3.35 -8.00
CA ALA A 77 -6.96 -2.30 -8.04
C ALA A 77 -8.39 -2.85 -8.29
N ALA A 78 -8.50 -4.07 -8.80
CA ALA A 78 -9.78 -4.75 -8.96
C ALA A 78 -10.43 -5.14 -7.63
N ARG A 79 -9.64 -5.25 -6.54
CA ARG A 79 -10.11 -5.74 -5.23
C ARG A 79 -9.69 -4.88 -4.05
N ILE A 80 -8.64 -4.07 -4.20
CA ILE A 80 -8.21 -3.07 -3.22
C ILE A 80 -8.69 -1.71 -3.72
N HIS A 81 -9.57 -1.07 -2.95
CA HIS A 81 -10.18 0.22 -3.31
C HIS A 81 -9.82 1.28 -2.27
N PRO A 82 -8.66 1.96 -2.42
CA PRO A 82 -8.31 3.07 -1.52
C PRO A 82 -9.37 4.19 -1.60
N HIS A 83 -9.88 4.63 -0.45
CA HIS A 83 -10.72 5.84 -0.39
C HIS A 83 -9.88 7.09 -0.55
N TYR A 84 -10.38 8.08 -1.29
CA TYR A 84 -9.67 9.35 -1.50
C TYR A 84 -9.31 10.01 -0.16
N THR A 85 -8.05 10.43 -0.04
CA THR A 85 -7.49 11.10 1.14
C THR A 85 -6.65 12.28 0.63
N PRO A 86 -7.10 13.54 0.79
CA PRO A 86 -6.43 14.70 0.19
C PRO A 86 -4.93 14.80 0.49
N ALA A 87 -4.53 14.44 1.72
CA ALA A 87 -3.14 14.47 2.16
C ALA A 87 -2.22 13.52 1.38
N LEU A 88 -2.76 12.38 0.94
CA LEU A 88 -2.01 11.34 0.23
C LEU A 88 -2.21 11.41 -1.29
N ASP A 89 -3.36 11.89 -1.74
CA ASP A 89 -3.75 11.84 -3.15
C ASP A 89 -3.59 13.17 -3.90
N GLY A 90 -3.27 14.25 -3.19
CA GLY A 90 -2.77 15.48 -3.79
C GLY A 90 -1.41 15.26 -4.45
N GLN A 91 -0.94 16.24 -5.24
CA GLN A 91 0.34 16.16 -5.94
C GLN A 91 1.51 15.90 -4.99
N ALA A 92 1.60 16.65 -3.89
CA ALA A 92 2.64 16.46 -2.87
C ALA A 92 2.57 15.08 -2.20
N GLY A 93 1.37 14.63 -1.83
CA GLY A 93 1.15 13.30 -1.24
C GLY A 93 1.51 12.16 -2.18
N THR A 94 1.16 12.29 -3.46
CA THR A 94 1.50 11.30 -4.49
C THR A 94 3.01 11.19 -4.70
N THR A 95 3.71 12.33 -4.78
CA THR A 95 5.18 12.35 -4.88
C THR A 95 5.81 11.74 -3.63
N TRP A 96 5.29 12.09 -2.44
CA TRP A 96 5.76 11.51 -1.19
C TRP A 96 5.58 10.00 -1.16
N LEU A 97 4.43 9.47 -1.57
CA LEU A 97 4.18 8.02 -1.65
C LEU A 97 5.16 7.31 -2.59
N GLN A 98 5.50 7.90 -3.74
CA GLN A 98 6.49 7.32 -4.65
C GLN A 98 7.90 7.26 -4.03
N LEU A 99 8.30 8.31 -3.32
CA LEU A 99 9.59 8.34 -2.61
C LEU A 99 9.62 7.30 -1.49
N GLN A 100 8.56 7.22 -0.68
CA GLN A 100 8.49 6.24 0.39
C GLN A 100 8.39 4.81 -0.14
N PHE A 101 7.69 4.59 -1.25
CA PHE A 101 7.66 3.28 -1.91
C PHE A 101 9.07 2.81 -2.29
N ALA A 102 9.86 3.70 -2.88
CA ALA A 102 11.25 3.40 -3.22
C ALA A 102 12.10 3.15 -1.97
N ALA A 103 11.87 3.90 -0.89
CA ALA A 103 12.56 3.69 0.38
C ALA A 103 12.19 2.36 1.07
N VAL A 104 10.95 1.88 0.90
CA VAL A 104 10.47 0.61 1.47
C VAL A 104 10.94 -0.59 0.64
N THR A 105 10.93 -0.47 -0.68
CA THR A 105 11.08 -1.64 -1.59
C THR A 105 12.38 -1.68 -2.39
N GLY A 106 13.13 -0.57 -2.42
CA GLY A 106 14.27 -0.40 -3.33
C GLY A 106 13.90 -0.31 -4.82
N ARG A 107 12.61 -0.28 -5.17
CA ARG A 107 12.10 -0.29 -6.55
C ARG A 107 11.28 0.95 -6.87
N ARG A 108 11.04 1.17 -8.17
CA ARG A 108 10.01 2.13 -8.62
C ARG A 108 8.65 1.46 -8.67
N PRO A 109 7.55 2.17 -8.35
CA PRO A 109 6.21 1.59 -8.47
C PRO A 109 5.87 1.38 -9.96
N ALA A 110 5.03 0.39 -10.24
CA ALA A 110 4.55 0.11 -11.59
C ALA A 110 3.66 1.24 -12.14
N VAL A 111 2.93 1.93 -11.26
CA VAL A 111 2.16 3.13 -11.62
C VAL A 111 2.41 4.28 -10.63
N ARG A 112 2.35 5.51 -11.14
CA ARG A 112 2.66 6.73 -10.36
C ARG A 112 1.74 6.98 -9.16
N SER A 113 0.49 6.51 -9.24
CA SER A 113 -0.46 6.55 -8.13
C SER A 113 -1.55 5.52 -8.34
N TRP A 114 -2.20 5.10 -7.25
CA TRP A 114 -3.29 4.11 -7.30
C TRP A 114 -4.44 4.54 -8.22
N ARG A 115 -4.70 5.85 -8.36
CA ARG A 115 -5.72 6.39 -9.27
C ARG A 115 -5.43 6.09 -10.74
N HIS A 116 -4.17 5.88 -11.10
CA HIS A 116 -3.75 5.52 -12.45
C HIS A 116 -3.76 4.00 -12.69
N ALA A 117 -3.88 3.17 -11.65
CA ALA A 117 -3.91 1.72 -11.79
C ALA A 117 -5.16 1.23 -12.53
N ARG A 118 -6.33 1.86 -12.32
CA ARG A 118 -7.57 1.48 -13.01
C ARG A 118 -7.49 1.65 -14.54
N GLY A 119 -6.69 2.59 -15.04
CA GLY A 119 -6.47 2.75 -16.48
C GLY A 119 -5.52 1.70 -17.08
N ALA A 120 -4.75 0.99 -16.26
CA ALA A 120 -3.79 -0.02 -16.70
C ALA A 120 -4.40 -1.43 -16.83
N VAL A 121 -5.47 -1.74 -16.08
CA VAL A 121 -6.16 -3.03 -16.11
C VAL A 121 -7.12 -3.17 -17.30
N ALA A 122 -7.45 -2.05 -17.97
CA ALA A 122 -8.36 -2.02 -19.12
C ALA A 122 -7.64 -2.12 -20.49
N ARG A 123 -6.39 -2.58 -20.54
CA ARG A 123 -5.63 -2.79 -21.78
C ARG A 123 -5.17 -4.22 -21.92
#